data_AF-A0A5Q6PCD2-F1
#
_entry.id   AF-A0A5Q6PCD2-F1
#
_cell.length_a   1.000
_cell.length_b   1.000
_cell.length_c   1.000
_cell.angle_alpha   90.00
_cell.angle_beta   90.00
_cell.angle_gamma   90.00
#
_symmetry.space_group_name_H-M   'P 1'
#
loop_
_entity.id
_entity.type
_entity.pdbx_description
1 polymer ?
#
loop_
_entity_poly.entity_id
_entity_poly.type
_entity_poly.pdbx_seq_one_letter_code
_entity_poly.pdbx_strand_id
1 'polypeptide(L)' 'TRRPLVITQRGKGVAVVLDVAEYEAMQEKIELLEEMRTAEAQLAAGLGISNEDARSQVLGRIIK' A
#
# COMPACT_ATOMS: atom_id res chain seq x y z
N THR A 1 0.69 -26.93 6.96
CA THR A 1 1.89 -26.11 6.63
C THR A 1 1.53 -25.18 5.48
N ARG A 2 1.41 -23.87 5.73
CA ARG A 2 1.28 -22.85 4.67
C ARG A 2 2.66 -22.30 4.31
N ARG A 3 3.55 -23.18 3.86
CA ARG A 3 4.88 -22.76 3.40
C ARG A 3 4.78 -22.49 1.90
N PRO A 4 5.24 -21.33 1.40
CA PRO A 4 5.28 -21.07 -0.03
C PRO A 4 6.10 -22.12 -0.77
N LEU A 5 5.62 -22.52 -1.94
CA LEU A 5 6.29 -23.49 -2.81
C LEU A 5 6.92 -22.76 -3.99
N VAL A 6 8.19 -23.05 -4.24
CA VAL A 6 8.92 -22.49 -5.38
C VAL A 6 8.96 -23.52 -6.50
N ILE A 7 8.38 -23.18 -7.65
CA ILE A 7 8.36 -23.99 -8.86
C ILE A 7 9.36 -23.38 -9.85
N THR A 8 10.29 -24.20 -10.34
CA THR A 8 11.29 -23.77 -11.34
C THR A 8 11.24 -24.66 -12.57
N GLN A 9 11.55 -24.13 -13.75
CA GLN A 9 11.65 -24.91 -14.98
C GLN A 9 13.11 -25.06 -15.41
N ARG A 10 13.74 -26.21 -15.10
CA ARG A 10 15.16 -26.48 -15.41
C ARG A 10 16.09 -25.36 -14.90
N GLY A 11 15.79 -24.80 -13.73
CA GLY A 11 16.53 -23.67 -13.14
C GLY A 11 16.31 -22.31 -13.83
N LYS A 12 15.39 -22.23 -14.81
CA LYS A 12 15.00 -20.99 -15.51
C LYS A 12 13.52 -20.71 -15.25
N GLY A 13 13.18 -19.46 -14.94
CA GLY A 13 11.82 -19.09 -14.53
C GLY A 13 11.47 -19.60 -13.13
N VAL A 14 10.88 -18.72 -12.32
CA VAL A 14 10.51 -19.01 -10.93
C VAL A 14 9.07 -18.56 -10.72
N ALA A 15 8.22 -19.49 -10.28
CA ALA A 15 6.88 -19.18 -9.78
C ALA A 15 6.81 -19.54 -8.29
N VAL A 16 6.18 -18.68 -7.49
CA VAL A 16 5.93 -18.94 -6.07
C VAL A 16 4.44 -19.18 -5.90
N VAL A 17 4.08 -20.36 -5.43
CA VAL A 17 2.70 -20.71 -5.09
C VAL A 17 2.54 -20.55 -3.59
N LEU A 18 1.55 -19.75 -3.19
CA LEU A 18 1.20 -19.46 -1.81
C LEU A 18 -0.32 -19.51 -1.64
N ASP A 19 -0.77 -19.57 -0.38
CA ASP A 19 -2.19 -19.48 -0.06
C ASP A 19 -2.74 -18.10 -0.46
N VAL A 20 -3.97 -18.05 -0.97
CA VAL A 20 -4.57 -16.79 -1.44
C VAL A 20 -4.68 -15.76 -0.32
N ALA A 21 -5.02 -16.18 0.91
CA ALA A 21 -5.14 -15.26 2.02
C ALA A 21 -3.78 -14.70 2.45
N GLU A 22 -2.71 -15.49 2.29
CA GLU A 22 -1.34 -15.02 2.54
C GLU A 22 -0.88 -14.03 1.47
N TYR A 23 -1.26 -14.25 0.21
CA TYR A 23 -0.98 -13.32 -0.87
C TYR A 23 -1.68 -11.98 -0.65
N GLU A 24 -3.00 -12.01 -0.37
CA GLU A 24 -3.81 -10.80 -0.13
C GLU A 24 -3.28 -10.00 1.06
N ALA A 25 -3.00 -10.66 2.19
CA ALA A 25 -2.44 -9.99 3.36
C ALA A 25 -1.06 -9.36 3.09
N MET A 26 -0.25 -9.98 2.23
CA MET A 26 1.03 -9.40 1.81
C MET A 26 0.84 -8.20 0.90
N GLN A 27 -0.12 -8.24 -0.03
CA GLN A 27 -0.45 -7.10 -0.89
C GLN A 27 -0.95 -5.91 -0.08
N GLU A 28 -1.94 -6.11 0.80
CA GLU A 28 -2.50 -5.07 1.67
C GLU A 28 -1.41 -4.42 2.55
N LYS A 29 -0.50 -5.24 3.10
CA LYS A 29 0.63 -4.73 3.89
C LYS A 29 1.58 -3.88 3.06
N ILE A 30 1.87 -4.27 1.82
CA ILE A 30 2.75 -3.51 0.92
C ILE A 30 2.10 -2.17 0.59
N GLU A 31 0.83 -2.17 0.19
CA GLU A 31 0.07 -0.95 -0.11
C GLU A 31 0.07 0.02 1.07
N LEU A 32 -0.25 -0.46 2.27
CA LEU A 32 -0.23 0.37 3.48
C LEU A 32 1.16 0.97 3.75
N LEU A 33 2.22 0.19 3.59
CA LEU A 33 3.59 0.67 3.82
C LEU A 33 4.02 1.70 2.78
N GLU A 34 3.60 1.54 1.52
CA GLU A 34 3.87 2.51 0.45
C GLU A 34 3.12 3.83 0.69
N GLU A 35 1.85 3.77 1.10
CA GLU A 35 1.06 4.94 1.48
C GLU A 35 1.66 5.67 2.68
N MET A 36 2.02 4.94 3.73
CA MET A 36 2.69 5.51 4.90
C MET A 36 4.00 6.19 4.51
N ARG A 37 4.82 5.53 3.68
CA ARG A 37 6.10 6.09 3.25
C ARG A 37 5.92 7.38 2.44
N THR A 38 4.90 7.40 1.58
CA THR A 38 4.55 8.58 0.80
C THR A 38 4.08 9.72 1.70
N ALA A 39 3.21 9.44 2.67
CA ALA A 39 2.74 10.42 3.64
C ALA A 39 3.89 11.00 4.48
N GLU A 40 4.80 10.15 4.97
CA GLU A 40 6.00 10.60 5.69
C GLU A 40 6.84 11.57 4.86
N ALA A 41 7.10 11.25 3.59
CA ALA A 41 7.87 12.10 2.70
C ALA A 41 7.17 13.45 2.45
N GLN A 42 5.85 13.44 2.27
CA GLN A 42 5.04 14.65 2.11
C GLN A 42 5.08 15.53 3.35
N LEU A 43 4.92 14.94 4.54
CA LEU A 43 5.01 15.67 5.80
C LEU A 43 6.41 16.27 6.02
N ALA A 44 7.46 15.51 5.74
CA ALA A 44 8.84 16.00 5.82
C ALA A 44 9.11 17.15 4.84
N ALA A 45 8.44 17.17 3.68
CA ALA A 45 8.50 18.24 2.71
C ALA A 45 7.58 19.44 3.03
N GLY A 46 6.84 19.41 4.16
CA GLY A 46 5.93 20.48 4.56
C GLY A 46 4.61 20.52 3.77
N LEU A 47 4.24 19.43 3.09
CA LEU A 47 3.01 19.33 2.29
C LEU A 47 1.76 18.98 3.11
N GLY A 48 1.91 18.82 4.44
CA GLY A 48 0.78 18.59 5.34
C GLY A 48 -0.10 19.83 5.50
N ILE A 49 -1.40 19.62 5.69
CA ILE A 49 -2.36 20.66 6.05
C ILE A 49 -3.05 20.31 7.36
N SER A 50 -3.59 21.31 8.06
CA SER A 50 -4.37 21.06 9.28
C SER A 50 -5.68 20.34 8.95
N ASN A 51 -6.25 19.67 9.94
CA ASN A 51 -7.56 19.02 9.78
C ASN A 51 -8.66 20.03 9.45
N GLU A 52 -8.58 21.23 10.03
CA GLU A 52 -9.52 22.33 9.80
C GLU A 52 -9.47 22.81 8.33
N ASP A 53 -8.26 23.02 7.81
CA ASP A 53 -8.05 23.40 6.41
C ASP A 53 -8.52 22.31 5.45
N ALA A 54 -8.20 21.05 5.75
CA ALA A 54 -8.66 19.91 4.95
C ALA A 54 -10.19 19.83 4.90
N ARG A 55 -10.86 19.99 6.05
CA ARG A 55 -12.32 19.98 6.13
C ARG A 55 -12.94 21.12 5.31
N SER A 56 -12.38 22.32 5.41
CA SER A 56 -12.82 23.48 4.64
C SER A 56 -12.71 23.22 3.12
N GLN A 57 -11.58 22.66 2.67
CA GLN A 57 -11.36 22.33 1.25
C GLN A 57 -12.37 21.29 0.73
N VAL A 58 -12.68 20.25 1.51
CA VAL A 58 -13.64 19.22 1.11
C VAL A 58 -15.06 19.77 1.04
N LEU A 59 -15.51 20.50 2.07
CA LEU A 59 -16.86 21.08 2.10
C LEU A 59 -17.06 22.13 0.99
N GLY A 60 -16.05 22.94 0.70
CA GLY A 60 -16.09 23.90 -0.39
C GLY A 60 -16.29 23.28 -1.78
N ARG A 61 -16.00 21.98 -1.96
CA ARG A 61 -16.24 21.25 -3.22
C ARG A 61 -17.66 20.70 -3.32
N ILE A 62 -18.37 20.53 -2.20
CA ILE A 62 -19.71 19.94 -2.15
C ILE A 62 -20.80 21.03 -2.20
N ILE A 63 -20.55 22.19 -1.59
CA ILE A 63 -21.54 23.26 -1.40
C ILE A 63 -21.46 24.31 -2.54
N LYS A 64 -21.01 23.91 -3.73
CA LYS A 64 -20.89 24.81 -4.90
C LYS A 64 -21.96 24.53 -5.95
#